data_AF-A0A087UBT7-F1
#
_entry.id   AF-A0A087UBT7-F1
#
_cell.length_a   1.000
_cell.length_b   1.000
_cell.length_c   1.000
_cell.angle_alpha   90.00
_cell.angle_beta   90.00
_cell.angle_gamma   90.00
#
_symmetry.space_group_name_H-M   'P 1'
#
loop_
_entity.id
_entity.type
_entity.pdbx_description
1 polymer ?
#
loop_
_entity_poly.entity_id
_entity_poly.type
_entity_poly.pdbx_seq_one_letter_code
_entity_poly.pdbx_strand_id
1 'polypeptide(L)'
;MSNHMSSCDMPMSVPNSFPLDASVDNKEFWVHEECAVWSKNVYLFGHRLRGLEETVLQAVDKLCSRCKFPGASLSCASDNCSELYHYLCARDNWCHMDEDTYTIYCPQHKLSSHCDEQQSIQNS
;
A
#
# COMPACT_ATOMS: atom_id res chain seq x y z
N MET A 1 -3.66 35.98 -3.48
CA MET A 1 -4.29 34.75 -4.02
C MET A 1 -3.35 33.61 -3.67
N SER A 2 -3.53 33.03 -2.48
CA SER A 2 -2.64 32.00 -1.96
C SER A 2 -2.92 30.71 -2.72
N ASN A 3 -1.98 30.29 -3.56
CA ASN A 3 -2.05 28.99 -4.21
C ASN A 3 -1.83 27.92 -3.14
N HIS A 4 -2.93 27.36 -2.65
CA HIS A 4 -2.93 26.19 -1.78
C HIS A 4 -2.58 24.98 -2.65
N MET A 5 -1.29 24.66 -2.75
CA MET A 5 -0.83 23.47 -3.47
C MET A 5 -1.22 22.24 -2.64
N SER A 6 -2.10 21.40 -3.18
CA SER A 6 -2.51 20.15 -2.54
C SER A 6 -1.35 19.14 -2.56
N SER A 7 -1.18 18.38 -1.48
CA SER A 7 -0.07 17.42 -1.29
C SER A 7 -0.08 16.21 -2.25
N CYS A 8 -1.01 16.18 -3.21
CA CYS A 8 -1.12 15.14 -4.23
C CYS A 8 -0.41 15.49 -5.56
N ASP A 9 0.12 16.70 -5.71
CA ASP A 9 0.79 17.17 -6.94
C ASP A 9 2.33 17.01 -6.91
N MET A 10 2.88 16.06 -6.14
CA MET A 10 4.30 15.74 -6.27
C MET A 10 4.48 14.73 -7.41
N PRO A 11 5.08 15.11 -8.55
CA PRO A 11 5.40 14.15 -9.59
C PRO A 11 6.37 13.12 -9.02
N MET A 12 6.16 11.84 -9.33
CA MET A 12 7.13 10.76 -9.13
C MET A 12 8.35 11.00 -10.05
N SER A 13 9.11 12.06 -9.78
CA SER A 13 10.36 12.36 -10.45
C SER A 13 11.45 11.60 -9.72
N VAL A 14 11.87 10.46 -10.28
CA VAL A 14 13.14 9.83 -9.93
C VAL A 14 14.23 10.91 -10.03
N PRO A 15 14.96 11.23 -8.94
CA PRO A 15 16.04 12.19 -9.02
C PRO A 15 17.15 11.59 -9.87
N ASN A 16 17.24 12.08 -11.10
CA ASN A 16 18.31 11.73 -12.01
C ASN A 16 19.60 12.41 -11.52
N SER A 17 20.40 11.73 -10.68
CA SER A 17 21.87 11.84 -10.59
C SER A 17 22.45 11.19 -9.33
N PHE A 18 22.89 9.94 -9.43
CA PHE A 18 24.07 9.45 -8.73
C PHE A 18 24.85 8.57 -9.71
N PRO A 19 26.10 8.92 -10.10
CA PRO A 19 26.93 7.99 -10.84
C PRO A 19 27.52 7.00 -9.84
N LEU A 20 27.49 5.69 -10.13
CA LEU A 20 28.58 4.74 -9.85
C LEU A 20 28.21 3.30 -10.27
N ASP A 21 29.06 2.77 -11.15
CA ASP A 21 29.39 1.37 -11.41
C ASP A 21 28.39 0.44 -12.13
N ALA A 22 28.76 0.10 -13.36
CA ALA A 22 28.11 -0.88 -14.22
C ALA A 22 28.65 -2.29 -13.94
N SER A 23 28.07 -3.04 -13.00
CA SER A 23 28.20 -4.52 -12.97
C SER A 23 27.25 -5.30 -12.03
N VAL A 24 26.13 -4.73 -11.58
CA VAL A 24 25.01 -5.50 -10.99
C VAL A 24 23.72 -4.78 -11.35
N ASP A 25 22.68 -5.52 -11.75
CA ASP A 25 21.32 -4.99 -11.94
C ASP A 25 20.73 -4.62 -10.55
N ASN A 26 21.29 -3.60 -9.90
CA ASN A 26 20.85 -3.09 -8.61
C ASN A 26 19.78 -2.04 -8.85
N LYS A 27 18.55 -2.50 -9.09
CA LYS A 27 17.41 -1.61 -9.25
C LYS A 27 17.00 -1.02 -7.91
N GLU A 28 17.25 0.27 -7.73
CA GLU A 28 16.87 1.00 -6.52
C GLU A 28 15.44 1.56 -6.66
N PHE A 29 14.60 1.31 -5.65
CA PHE A 29 13.24 1.81 -5.59
C PHE A 29 13.08 2.75 -4.39
N TRP A 30 12.49 3.92 -4.64
CA TRP A 30 12.16 4.89 -3.61
C TRP A 30 10.66 4.84 -3.36
N VAL A 31 10.29 4.57 -2.11
CA VAL A 31 8.89 4.47 -1.68
C VAL A 31 8.72 5.24 -0.39
N HIS A 32 7.51 5.76 -0.16
CA HIS A 32 7.18 6.29 1.17
C HIS A 32 7.17 5.14 2.18
N GLU A 33 7.62 5.43 3.39
CA GLU A 33 7.67 4.47 4.49
C GLU A 33 6.31 3.83 4.71
N GLU A 34 5.27 4.63 4.77
CA GLU A 34 3.89 4.21 4.97
C GLU A 34 3.37 3.39 3.79
N CYS A 35 3.76 3.72 2.55
CA CYS A 35 3.42 2.86 1.41
C CYS A 35 4.10 1.48 1.52
N ALA A 36 5.34 1.42 2.02
CA ALA A 36 6.05 0.16 2.20
C ALA A 36 5.46 -0.67 3.34
N VAL A 37 5.22 -0.05 4.49
CA VAL A 37 4.70 -0.71 5.70
C VAL A 37 3.28 -1.26 5.50
N TRP A 38 2.41 -0.52 4.82
CA TRP A 38 1.01 -0.90 4.62
C TRP A 38 0.76 -1.75 3.36
N SER A 39 1.82 -2.10 2.63
CA SER A 39 1.71 -2.96 1.45
C SER A 39 1.64 -4.43 1.82
N LYS A 40 0.62 -5.14 1.33
CA LYS A 40 0.30 -6.53 1.72
C LYS A 40 1.47 -7.53 1.59
N ASN A 41 2.33 -7.36 0.59
CA ASN A 41 3.40 -8.30 0.28
C ASN A 41 4.78 -7.86 0.80
N VAL A 42 4.85 -6.76 1.55
CA VAL A 42 6.10 -6.26 2.11
C VAL A 42 6.24 -6.74 3.54
N TYR A 43 7.34 -7.42 3.83
CA TYR A 43 7.60 -7.94 5.17
C TYR A 43 9.09 -7.89 5.51
N LEU A 44 9.38 -7.87 6.81
CA LEU A 44 10.73 -7.91 7.33
C LEU A 44 11.16 -9.37 7.55
N PHE A 45 12.27 -9.77 6.95
CA PHE A 45 12.91 -11.05 7.21
C PHE A 45 14.30 -10.81 7.81
N GLY A 46 14.41 -10.96 9.14
CA GLY A 46 15.58 -10.53 9.89
C GLY A 46 15.71 -9.00 9.84
N HIS A 47 16.78 -8.50 9.22
CA HIS A 47 17.01 -7.05 9.04
C HIS A 47 16.83 -6.60 7.58
N ARG A 48 16.10 -7.38 6.75
CA ARG A 48 15.92 -7.09 5.32
C ARG A 48 14.44 -7.04 4.94
N LEU A 49 14.04 -5.98 4.25
CA LEU A 49 12.72 -5.89 3.62
C LEU A 49 12.66 -6.78 2.39
N ARG A 50 11.56 -7.53 2.26
CA ARG A 50 11.28 -8.44 1.13
C ARG A 50 9.92 -8.10 0.52
N GLY A 51 9.74 -8.48 -0.75
CA GLY A 51 8.49 -8.28 -1.50
C GLY A 51 8.20 -6.84 -1.93
N LEU A 52 9.08 -5.89 -1.61
CA LEU A 52 8.95 -4.50 -2.04
C LEU A 52 9.01 -4.34 -3.56
N GLU A 53 10.02 -4.95 -4.21
CA GLU A 53 10.18 -4.89 -5.66
C GLU A 53 8.94 -5.40 -6.39
N GLU A 54 8.46 -6.60 -6.04
CA GLU A 54 7.25 -7.16 -6.63
C GLU A 54 6.03 -6.26 -6.41
N THR A 55 5.88 -5.71 -5.20
CA THR A 55 4.76 -4.81 -4.90
C THR A 55 4.81 -3.53 -5.74
N VAL A 56 5.99 -2.93 -5.90
CA VAL A 56 6.16 -1.71 -6.71
C VAL A 56 5.89 -2.00 -8.19
N LEU A 57 6.42 -3.10 -8.72
CA LEU A 57 6.19 -3.52 -10.09
C LEU A 57 4.71 -3.81 -10.35
N GLN A 58 4.03 -4.47 -9.40
CA GLN A 58 2.59 -4.73 -9.51
C GLN A 58 1.76 -3.45 -9.40
N ALA A 59 2.17 -2.48 -8.59
CA ALA A 59 1.41 -1.25 -8.34
C ALA A 59 1.49 -0.23 -9.48
N VAL A 60 2.49 -0.32 -10.37
CA VAL A 60 2.77 0.70 -11.40
C VAL A 60 1.58 1.00 -12.29
N ASP A 61 0.77 -0.01 -12.62
CA ASP A 61 -0.43 0.12 -13.48
C ASP A 61 -1.73 -0.02 -12.70
N LYS A 62 -1.67 -0.10 -11.36
CA LYS A 62 -2.86 -0.30 -10.51
C LYS A 62 -3.48 1.02 -10.12
N LEU A 63 -4.75 1.19 -10.50
CA LEU A 63 -5.51 2.39 -10.23
C LEU A 63 -6.02 2.42 -8.80
N CYS A 64 -5.81 3.54 -8.12
CA CYS A 64 -6.41 3.81 -6.82
C CYS A 64 -7.94 3.95 -6.96
N SER A 65 -8.69 3.21 -6.15
CA SER A 65 -10.15 3.24 -6.13
C SER A 65 -10.72 4.62 -5.80
N ARG A 66 -10.01 5.46 -5.04
CA ARG A 66 -10.42 6.83 -4.71
C ARG A 66 -10.08 7.84 -5.81
N CYS A 67 -8.79 8.01 -6.12
CA CYS A 67 -8.34 9.09 -7.01
C CYS A 67 -8.22 8.68 -8.48
N LYS A 68 -8.36 7.38 -8.79
CA LYS A 68 -8.27 6.79 -10.14
C LYS A 68 -6.92 6.99 -10.85
N PHE A 69 -5.87 7.36 -10.13
CA PHE A 69 -4.49 7.42 -10.63
C PHE A 69 -3.72 6.11 -10.36
N PRO A 70 -2.74 5.75 -11.21
CA PRO A 70 -1.88 4.58 -11.02
C PRO A 70 -0.96 4.73 -9.79
N GLY A 71 -0.38 3.60 -9.33
CA GLY A 71 0.54 3.55 -8.18
C GLY A 71 -0.06 3.03 -6.87
N ALA A 72 -1.29 2.50 -6.89
CA ALA A 72 -1.95 2.01 -5.69
C ALA A 72 -1.42 0.64 -5.25
N SER A 73 -0.83 0.58 -4.07
CA SER A 73 -0.23 -0.64 -3.51
C SER A 73 -0.96 -1.22 -2.29
N LEU A 74 -1.85 -0.46 -1.64
CA LEU A 74 -2.57 -0.92 -0.45
C LEU A 74 -3.84 -1.64 -0.87
N SER A 75 -3.93 -2.93 -0.56
CA SER A 75 -5.09 -3.76 -0.90
C SER A 75 -6.00 -4.01 0.29
N CYS A 76 -7.30 -4.06 0.05
CA CYS A 76 -8.24 -4.54 1.06
C CYS A 76 -7.91 -5.98 1.49
N ALA A 77 -7.95 -6.26 2.79
CA ALA A 77 -7.66 -7.57 3.37
C ALA A 77 -8.82 -8.58 3.23
N SER A 78 -10.04 -8.12 2.92
CA SER A 78 -11.19 -9.01 2.70
C SER A 78 -10.98 -9.94 1.50
N ASP A 79 -11.43 -11.18 1.65
CA ASP A 79 -11.46 -12.14 0.56
C ASP A 79 -12.24 -11.61 -0.63
N ASN A 80 -11.73 -11.91 -1.83
CA ASN A 80 -12.34 -11.52 -3.11
C ASN A 80 -12.53 -10.01 -3.34
N CYS A 81 -11.89 -9.15 -2.54
CA CYS A 81 -11.91 -7.71 -2.74
C CYS A 81 -10.70 -7.24 -3.58
N SER A 82 -10.96 -6.57 -4.69
CA SER A 82 -9.94 -6.02 -5.59
C SER A 82 -9.69 -4.52 -5.39
N GLU A 83 -10.15 -3.96 -4.28
CA GLU A 83 -10.02 -2.54 -3.99
C GLU A 83 -8.59 -2.19 -3.60
N LEU A 84 -7.99 -1.23 -4.32
CA LEU A 84 -6.62 -0.76 -4.14
C LEU A 84 -6.59 0.74 -3.85
N TYR A 85 -5.71 1.17 -2.97
CA TYR A 85 -5.59 2.56 -2.54
C TYR A 85 -4.14 3.01 -2.42
N HIS A 86 -3.91 4.32 -2.51
CA HIS A 86 -2.73 4.95 -1.90
C HIS A 86 -2.95 5.09 -0.40
N TYR A 87 -1.88 5.20 0.39
CA TYR A 87 -1.97 5.38 1.85
C TYR A 87 -2.86 6.56 2.25
N LEU A 88 -2.55 7.75 1.73
CA LEU A 88 -3.37 8.94 1.99
C LEU A 88 -4.79 8.81 1.43
N CYS A 89 -4.97 8.08 0.32
CA CYS A 89 -6.29 7.84 -0.24
C CYS A 89 -7.14 6.90 0.62
N ALA A 90 -6.55 5.87 1.22
CA ALA A 90 -7.25 4.97 2.13
C ALA A 90 -7.73 5.76 3.37
N ARG A 91 -6.85 6.57 3.94
CA ARG A 91 -7.15 7.39 5.12
C ARG A 91 -8.28 8.39 4.86
N ASP A 92 -8.25 9.06 3.71
CA ASP A 92 -9.28 10.03 3.36
C ASP A 92 -10.61 9.39 2.88
N ASN A 93 -10.57 8.14 2.39
CA ASN A 93 -11.75 7.42 1.92
C ASN A 93 -12.47 6.66 3.04
N TRP A 94 -12.16 6.94 4.31
CA TRP A 94 -12.76 6.28 5.48
C TRP A 94 -12.54 4.76 5.54
N CYS A 95 -11.46 4.26 4.92
CA CYS A 95 -11.03 2.88 5.11
C CYS A 95 -10.69 2.64 6.59
N HIS A 96 -10.92 1.43 7.08
CA HIS A 96 -10.37 1.02 8.37
C HIS A 96 -8.95 0.51 8.17
N MET A 97 -8.05 1.02 9.01
CA MET A 97 -6.63 0.72 8.97
C MET A 97 -6.27 0.23 10.37
N ASP A 98 -5.81 -1.01 10.47
CA ASP A 98 -5.41 -1.66 11.71
C ASP A 98 -3.88 -1.58 11.79
N GLU A 99 -3.37 -0.82 12.76
CA GLU A 99 -1.95 -0.57 12.96
C GLU A 99 -1.21 -1.73 13.65
N ASP A 100 -1.94 -2.60 14.36
CA ASP A 100 -1.35 -3.75 15.05
C ASP A 100 -0.98 -4.85 14.04
N THR A 101 -1.80 -5.00 12.99
CA THR A 101 -1.65 -6.00 11.94
C THR A 101 -1.20 -5.43 10.59
N TYR A 102 -1.16 -4.10 10.45
CA TYR A 102 -0.93 -3.38 9.19
C TYR A 102 -1.89 -3.78 8.06
N THR A 103 -3.16 -4.03 8.42
CA THR A 103 -4.20 -4.44 7.47
C THR A 103 -5.17 -3.30 7.15
N ILE A 104 -5.71 -3.30 5.93
CA ILE A 104 -6.64 -2.27 5.45
C ILE A 104 -7.93 -2.92 5.01
N TYR A 105 -9.05 -2.34 5.42
CA TYR A 105 -10.38 -2.71 4.97
C TYR A 105 -11.04 -1.51 4.30
N CYS A 106 -11.52 -1.71 3.06
CA CYS A 106 -12.24 -0.67 2.34
C CYS A 106 -13.57 -0.33 3.06
N PRO A 107 -14.24 0.79 2.73
CA PRO A 107 -15.44 1.21 3.44
C PRO A 107 -16.58 0.19 3.39
N GLN A 108 -16.61 -0.66 2.35
CA GLN A 108 -17.58 -1.75 2.22
C GLN A 108 -17.29 -2.92 3.17
N HIS A 109 -16.02 -3.14 3.54
CA HIS A 109 -15.56 -4.23 4.39
C HIS A 109 -15.08 -3.75 5.77
N LYS A 110 -15.43 -2.52 6.18
CA LYS A 110 -15.00 -1.93 7.44
C LYS A 110 -15.33 -2.78 8.68
N LEU A 111 -16.36 -3.62 8.59
CA LEU A 111 -16.87 -4.47 9.67
C LEU A 111 -16.32 -5.90 9.65
N SER A 112 -15.59 -6.31 8.60
CA SER A 112 -15.00 -7.65 8.55
C SER A 112 -13.77 -7.78 9.45
N SER A 113 -13.20 -6.67 9.95
CA SER A 113 -12.10 -6.69 10.93
C SER A 113 -12.49 -7.26 12.29
N HIS A 114 -13.75 -7.62 12.51
CA HIS A 114 -14.25 -8.06 13.82
C HIS A 114 -14.93 -9.44 13.88
N CYS A 115 -14.83 -10.27 12.83
CA CYS A 115 -15.59 -11.54 12.78
C CYS A 115 -14.82 -12.79 12.31
N ASP A 116 -13.50 -12.87 12.44
CA ASP A 116 -12.76 -14.10 12.08
C ASP A 116 -12.48 -15.08 13.24
N GLU A 117 -13.03 -14.85 14.45
CA GLU A 117 -12.83 -15.77 15.59
C GLU A 117 -14.11 -16.22 16.33
N GLN A 118 -15.23 -16.46 15.62
CA GLN A 118 -16.42 -17.08 16.27
C GLN A 118 -17.16 -18.17 15.48
N GLN A 119 -16.53 -18.90 14.54
CA GLN A 119 -17.20 -20.06 13.90
C GLN A 119 -16.44 -21.39 14.04
N SER A 120 -16.01 -21.76 15.25
CA SER A 120 -15.57 -23.15 15.51
C SER A 120 -15.98 -23.77 16.86
N ILE A 121 -16.80 -23.12 17.70
CA ILE A 121 -17.31 -23.74 18.93
C ILE A 121 -18.82 -23.57 19.08
N GLN A 122 -19.58 -24.15 18.14
CA GLN A 122 -20.97 -24.54 18.37
C GLN A 122 -21.27 -25.87 17.68
N ASN A 123 -20.51 -26.93 17.99
CA ASN A 123 -20.93 -28.32 17.74
C ASN A 123 -20.03 -29.30 18.54
N SER A 124 -20.33 -29.51 19.82
CA SER A 124 -20.14 -30.78 20.55
C SER A 124 -20.91 -30.78 21.85
#